data_AF-A0A2A2KJ58-F1
#
_entry.id   AF-A0A2A2KJ58-F1
#
_cell.length_a   1.000
_cell.length_b   1.000
_cell.length_c   1.000
_cell.angle_alpha   90.00
_cell.angle_beta   90.00
_cell.angle_gamma   90.00
#
_symmetry.space_group_name_H-M   'P 1'
#
loop_
_entity.id
_entity.type
_entity.pdbx_description
1 polymer ?
#
loop_
_entity_poly.entity_id
_entity_poly.type
_entity_poly.pdbx_seq_one_letter_code
_entity_poly.pdbx_strand_id
1 'polypeptide(L)'
;MSTRSNFLLSFGIFTVSVYFAFGCNQTCFEGIKRQRIEMLKMNILDSLHMKSPPDISGAEIPEHIKRLAREMSEVETDEATESVILMGTDPSKGLDQSMLVTQFTNLDKYSSRKIVRAALGVYLKIGAEFEIPVEVNIEVKERLMDGSFGDTLLERTIYLAKSTMLRLRINGDVMQSSFNKDDFYGLTVIAKYDGENLAVHPQSFHNNKDTSMFLVLDTIVGGHRSKRSYGLCRTAEEKQKGCCLQDMLVDFKELGFDFVLAPRRYNAYICRGECKPIDHHVSIHI
;
A
#
# COMPACT_ATOMS: atom_id res chain seq x y z
N MET A 1 42.30 -73.82 -21.40
CA MET A 1 43.58 -73.85 -20.64
C MET A 1 44.14 -72.44 -20.66
N SER A 2 44.10 -71.74 -19.52
CA SER A 2 45.24 -71.53 -18.60
C SER A 2 46.19 -70.44 -19.16
N THR A 3 46.63 -69.36 -18.50
CA THR A 3 46.62 -68.88 -17.11
C THR A 3 47.46 -67.59 -17.09
N ARG A 4 47.12 -66.60 -16.23
CA ARG A 4 48.03 -65.71 -15.43
C ARG A 4 49.02 -64.79 -16.19
N SER A 5 49.49 -63.63 -15.72
CA SER A 5 49.31 -62.77 -14.53
C SER A 5 50.30 -61.59 -14.66
N ASN A 6 49.91 -60.35 -14.26
CA ASN A 6 50.72 -59.24 -13.67
C ASN A 6 51.98 -58.70 -14.41
N PHE A 7 52.35 -57.41 -14.50
CA PHE A 7 52.39 -56.32 -13.49
C PHE A 7 52.99 -55.01 -14.12
N LEU A 8 52.53 -53.80 -13.69
CA LEU A 8 53.22 -52.47 -13.63
C LEU A 8 53.68 -51.76 -14.95
N LEU A 9 53.73 -50.43 -15.14
CA LEU A 9 53.46 -49.21 -14.36
C LEU A 9 53.43 -47.98 -15.32
N SER A 10 52.48 -47.06 -15.07
CA SER A 10 52.57 -45.58 -15.13
C SER A 10 52.67 -44.75 -16.43
N PHE A 11 52.09 -43.55 -16.30
CA PHE A 11 52.06 -42.34 -17.15
C PHE A 11 51.12 -42.41 -18.36
N GLY A 12 50.13 -41.53 -18.54
CA GLY A 12 49.75 -40.32 -17.83
C GLY A 12 48.84 -39.50 -18.76
N ILE A 13 48.02 -38.63 -18.15
CA ILE A 13 47.18 -37.60 -18.80
C ILE A 13 45.83 -38.12 -19.34
N PHE A 14 44.90 -38.38 -18.40
CA PHE A 14 43.49 -38.12 -18.69
C PHE A 14 43.24 -36.65 -18.38
N THR A 15 42.91 -35.92 -19.44
CA THR A 15 42.44 -34.54 -19.44
C THR A 15 41.28 -34.37 -18.46
N VAL A 16 41.53 -33.65 -17.37
CA VAL A 16 40.49 -33.07 -16.53
C VAL A 16 39.83 -31.97 -17.35
N SER A 17 38.64 -32.24 -17.87
CA SER A 17 37.72 -31.21 -18.38
C SER A 17 36.33 -31.80 -18.50
N VAL A 18 35.52 -31.62 -17.46
CA VAL A 18 34.30 -30.81 -17.55
C VAL A 18 34.10 -30.22 -16.16
N TYR A 19 34.39 -28.93 -16.02
CA TYR A 19 33.85 -28.12 -14.94
C TYR A 19 32.32 -28.22 -15.03
N PHE A 20 31.70 -28.99 -14.14
CA PHE A 20 30.29 -28.75 -13.84
C PHE A 20 30.23 -27.39 -13.16
N ALA A 21 29.86 -26.36 -13.93
CA ALA A 21 29.30 -25.15 -13.40
C ALA A 21 28.02 -25.55 -12.66
N PHE A 22 28.13 -25.76 -11.35
CA PHE A 22 26.97 -25.99 -10.50
C PHE A 22 26.23 -24.66 -10.36
N GLY A 23 25.31 -24.42 -11.29
CA GLY A 23 24.22 -23.49 -11.05
C GLY A 23 23.47 -23.90 -9.78
N CYS A 24 23.03 -22.92 -9.00
CA CYS A 24 22.34 -23.12 -7.72
C CYS A 24 21.09 -24.01 -7.93
N ASN A 25 21.16 -25.28 -7.49
CA ASN A 25 20.04 -26.23 -7.49
C ASN A 25 18.90 -25.73 -6.57
N GLN A 26 17.70 -26.33 -6.65
CA GLN A 26 16.53 -25.98 -5.82
C GLN A 26 16.84 -25.97 -4.31
N THR A 27 17.70 -26.88 -3.85
CA THR A 27 18.17 -26.95 -2.44
C THR A 27 19.01 -25.74 -2.01
N CYS A 28 19.81 -25.19 -2.92
CA CYS A 28 20.59 -23.98 -2.70
C CYS A 28 19.66 -22.74 -2.65
N PHE A 29 18.63 -22.69 -3.49
CA PHE A 29 17.67 -21.59 -3.47
C PHE A 29 16.86 -21.51 -2.18
N GLU A 30 16.41 -22.66 -1.64
CA GLU A 30 15.77 -22.69 -0.31
C GLU A 30 16.72 -22.19 0.80
N GLY A 31 18.02 -22.45 0.68
CA GLY A 31 19.04 -21.88 1.57
C GLY A 31 19.11 -20.35 1.50
N ILE A 32 19.15 -19.78 0.29
CA ILE A 32 19.16 -18.32 0.07
C ILE A 32 17.87 -17.68 0.58
N LYS A 33 16.72 -18.33 0.35
CA LYS A 33 15.42 -17.90 0.85
C LYS A 33 15.41 -17.82 2.38
N ARG A 34 15.91 -18.85 3.06
CA ARG A 34 16.05 -18.86 4.53
C ARG A 34 16.93 -17.71 5.02
N GLN A 35 18.10 -17.51 4.41
CA GLN A 35 18.98 -16.39 4.79
C GLN A 35 18.31 -15.03 4.60
N ARG A 36 17.55 -14.85 3.51
CA ARG A 36 16.82 -13.60 3.26
C ARG A 36 15.70 -13.37 4.27
N ILE A 37 15.01 -14.42 4.70
CA ILE A 37 14.01 -14.35 5.78
C ILE A 37 14.67 -13.92 7.09
N GLU A 38 15.82 -14.49 7.45
CA GLU A 38 16.52 -14.11 8.69
C GLU A 38 17.02 -12.65 8.63
N MET A 39 17.56 -12.19 7.50
CA MET A 39 17.91 -10.78 7.32
C MET A 39 16.68 -9.87 7.44
N LEU A 40 15.54 -10.28 6.88
CA LEU A 40 14.30 -9.50 6.99
C LEU A 40 13.85 -9.36 8.45
N LYS A 41 13.88 -10.46 9.22
CA LYS A 41 13.57 -10.43 10.66
C LYS A 41 14.46 -9.44 11.41
N MET A 42 15.78 -9.49 11.19
CA MET A 42 16.74 -8.61 11.84
C MET A 42 16.52 -7.14 11.46
N ASN A 43 16.33 -6.85 10.17
CA ASN A 43 16.10 -5.48 9.70
C ASN A 43 14.81 -4.87 10.24
N ILE A 44 13.75 -5.66 10.38
CA ILE A 44 12.48 -5.20 10.97
C ILE A 44 12.69 -4.83 12.44
N LEU A 45 13.33 -5.71 13.22
CA LEU A 45 13.58 -5.47 14.63
C LEU A 45 14.47 -4.24 14.83
N ASP A 46 15.54 -4.11 14.04
CA ASP A 46 16.45 -2.96 14.10
C ASP A 46 15.74 -1.64 13.73
N SER A 47 14.93 -1.64 12.67
CA SER A 47 14.14 -0.47 12.23
C SER A 47 13.09 -0.04 13.26
N LEU A 48 12.58 -1.00 14.06
CA LEU A 48 11.66 -0.73 15.16
C LEU A 48 12.39 -0.51 16.49
N HIS A 49 13.72 -0.50 16.48
CA HIS A 49 14.59 -0.36 17.66
C HIS A 49 14.30 -1.40 18.76
N MET A 50 13.99 -2.63 18.35
CA MET A 50 13.73 -3.76 19.24
C MET A 50 14.87 -4.79 19.17
N LYS A 51 15.21 -5.39 20.31
CA LYS A 51 16.21 -6.48 20.38
C LYS A 51 15.60 -7.85 20.03
N SER A 52 14.31 -8.01 20.26
CA SER A 52 13.55 -9.24 20.04
C SER A 52 12.08 -8.88 19.82
N PRO A 53 11.28 -9.79 19.22
CA PRO A 53 9.83 -9.64 19.17
C PRO A 53 9.24 -9.38 20.56
N PRO A 54 8.28 -8.45 20.71
CA PRO A 54 7.58 -8.23 21.96
C PRO A 54 6.65 -9.41 22.27
N ASP A 55 6.51 -9.75 23.55
CA ASP A 55 5.53 -10.72 24.00
C ASP A 55 4.14 -10.06 24.08
N ILE A 56 3.19 -10.64 23.35
CA ILE A 56 1.81 -10.13 23.21
C ILE A 56 0.77 -11.11 23.75
N SER A 57 1.18 -12.19 24.43
CA SER A 57 0.32 -13.30 24.87
C SER A 57 -0.83 -12.91 25.83
N GLY A 58 -0.82 -11.67 26.36
CA GLY A 58 -1.91 -11.12 27.18
C GLY A 58 -2.41 -9.73 26.75
N ALA A 59 -2.05 -9.24 25.56
CA ALA A 59 -2.40 -7.90 25.11
C ALA A 59 -3.80 -7.86 24.47
N GLU A 60 -4.71 -7.05 25.01
CA GLU A 60 -6.00 -6.79 24.37
C GLU A 60 -5.85 -5.69 23.32
N ILE A 61 -5.94 -6.06 22.04
CA ILE A 61 -5.85 -5.10 20.94
C ILE A 61 -7.20 -4.37 20.80
N PRO A 62 -7.23 -3.03 20.89
CA PRO A 62 -8.47 -2.26 20.72
C PRO A 62 -9.13 -2.51 19.37
N GLU A 63 -10.46 -2.54 19.32
CA GLU A 63 -11.21 -2.90 18.10
C GLU A 63 -10.98 -1.92 16.93
N HIS A 64 -10.65 -0.66 17.23
CA HIS A 64 -10.29 0.32 16.20
C HIS A 64 -8.95 -0.03 15.51
N ILE A 65 -7.98 -0.58 16.24
CA ILE A 65 -6.70 -1.05 15.69
C ILE A 65 -6.91 -2.31 14.86
N LYS A 66 -7.75 -3.25 15.33
CA LYS A 66 -8.12 -4.45 14.54
C LYS A 66 -8.79 -4.08 13.22
N ARG A 67 -9.63 -3.05 13.22
CA ARG A 67 -10.29 -2.55 12.00
C ARG A 67 -9.27 -1.98 11.01
N LEU A 68 -8.36 -1.12 11.47
CA LEU A 68 -7.29 -0.57 10.65
C LEU A 68 -6.40 -1.67 10.04
N ALA A 69 -6.07 -2.69 10.82
CA ALA A 69 -5.28 -3.83 10.35
C ALA A 69 -5.99 -4.63 9.24
N ARG A 70 -7.30 -4.88 9.37
CA ARG A 70 -8.10 -5.54 8.33
C ARG A 70 -8.13 -4.71 7.04
N GLU A 71 -8.36 -3.41 7.16
CA GLU A 71 -8.38 -2.49 6.02
C GLU A 71 -7.03 -2.43 5.27
N MET A 72 -5.92 -2.52 5.98
CA MET A 72 -4.58 -2.60 5.38
C MET A 72 -4.28 -3.96 4.73
N SER A 73 -4.93 -5.03 5.19
CA SER A 73 -4.74 -6.39 4.64
C SER A 73 -5.58 -6.70 3.40
N GLU A 74 -6.65 -5.93 3.15
CA GLU A 74 -7.61 -6.14 2.05
C GLU A 74 -7.22 -5.41 0.75
N VAL A 75 -5.94 -5.03 0.60
CA VAL A 75 -5.43 -4.34 -0.59
C VAL A 75 -4.29 -5.13 -1.24
N GLU A 76 -4.65 -6.15 -2.01
CA GLU A 76 -3.80 -6.68 -3.08
C GLU A 76 -4.62 -6.65 -4.37
N THR A 77 -4.49 -5.57 -5.15
CA THR A 77 -4.93 -5.52 -6.55
C THR A 77 -3.69 -5.62 -7.45
N ASP A 78 -3.79 -6.38 -8.54
CA ASP A 78 -2.69 -6.73 -9.46
C ASP A 78 -2.07 -5.54 -10.23
N GLU A 79 -2.64 -4.34 -10.12
CA GLU A 79 -2.12 -3.10 -10.69
C GLU A 79 -1.43 -2.27 -9.60
N ALA A 80 -0.21 -1.78 -9.86
CA ALA A 80 0.52 -0.96 -8.92
C ALA A 80 -0.20 0.39 -8.70
N THR A 81 -1.03 0.46 -7.66
CA THR A 81 -1.71 1.67 -7.23
C THR A 81 -0.84 2.48 -6.27
N GLU A 82 -0.82 3.80 -6.43
CA GLU A 82 -0.27 4.73 -5.45
C GLU A 82 -1.43 5.33 -4.64
N SER A 83 -1.39 5.15 -3.32
CA SER A 83 -2.31 5.81 -2.38
C SER A 83 -1.80 7.20 -2.02
N VAL A 84 -2.62 8.22 -2.25
CA VAL A 84 -2.35 9.60 -1.84
C VAL A 84 -3.43 10.09 -0.89
N ILE A 85 -3.03 10.90 0.09
CA ILE A 85 -3.94 11.60 1.00
C ILE A 85 -3.88 13.09 0.66
N LEU A 86 -5.03 13.67 0.32
CA LEU A 86 -5.20 15.09 0.02
C LEU A 86 -5.95 15.73 1.18
N MET A 87 -5.39 16.80 1.75
CA MET A 87 -6.01 17.45 2.91
C MET A 87 -7.08 18.44 2.45
N GLY A 88 -8.21 18.44 3.16
CA GLY A 88 -9.30 19.38 2.96
C GLY A 88 -8.91 20.79 3.40
N THR A 89 -9.30 21.77 2.61
CA THR A 89 -9.02 23.20 2.81
C THR A 89 -10.25 24.02 2.56
N ASP A 90 -10.36 25.14 3.27
CA ASP A 90 -11.37 26.16 3.03
C ASP A 90 -10.90 27.05 1.85
N PRO A 91 -11.56 26.98 0.68
CA PRO A 91 -11.15 27.78 -0.47
C PRO A 91 -11.33 29.29 -0.24
N SER A 92 -12.25 29.69 0.64
CA SER A 92 -12.48 31.09 0.99
C SER A 92 -11.47 31.65 1.99
N LYS A 93 -10.64 30.78 2.60
CA LYS A 93 -9.73 31.14 3.71
C LYS A 93 -10.44 31.86 4.86
N GLY A 94 -11.67 31.44 5.18
CA GLY A 94 -12.52 32.00 6.23
C GLY A 94 -13.36 33.20 5.80
N LEU A 95 -13.29 33.63 4.53
CA LEU A 95 -14.07 34.77 4.02
C LEU A 95 -15.55 34.42 3.76
N ASP A 96 -15.86 33.16 3.46
CA ASP A 96 -17.22 32.66 3.29
C ASP A 96 -17.42 31.39 4.11
N GLN A 97 -18.07 31.57 5.26
CA GLN A 97 -18.39 30.47 6.18
C GLN A 97 -19.76 29.83 5.87
N SER A 98 -20.55 30.44 4.98
CA SER A 98 -21.90 29.99 4.65
C SER A 98 -21.90 28.89 3.59
N MET A 99 -20.93 28.95 2.68
CA MET A 99 -20.73 27.94 1.65
C MET A 99 -19.86 26.80 2.20
N LEU A 100 -20.50 25.78 2.74
CA LEU A 100 -19.81 24.55 3.15
C LEU A 100 -19.25 23.83 1.92
N VAL A 101 -17.93 23.81 1.80
CA VAL A 101 -17.23 23.15 0.69
C VAL A 101 -15.79 22.82 1.09
N THR A 102 -15.34 21.64 0.70
CA THR A 102 -13.97 21.19 0.91
C THR A 102 -13.26 21.09 -0.43
N GLN A 103 -12.20 21.88 -0.58
CA GLN A 103 -11.20 21.69 -1.64
C GLN A 103 -10.03 20.88 -1.13
N PHE A 104 -9.37 20.14 -2.01
CA PHE A 104 -8.27 19.26 -1.65
C PHE A 104 -6.95 19.76 -2.20
N THR A 105 -5.91 19.75 -1.36
CA THR A 105 -4.58 20.23 -1.78
C THR A 105 -3.98 19.35 -2.87
N ASN A 106 -3.33 19.99 -3.87
CA ASN A 106 -2.69 19.31 -5.01
C ASN A 106 -3.64 18.41 -5.82
N LEU A 107 -4.95 18.67 -5.81
CA LEU A 107 -5.93 17.81 -6.48
C LEU A 107 -5.65 17.65 -7.98
N ASP A 108 -5.26 18.73 -8.64
CA ASP A 108 -4.85 18.82 -10.05
C ASP A 108 -3.75 17.82 -10.44
N LYS A 109 -2.83 17.51 -9.51
CA LYS A 109 -1.73 16.55 -9.75
C LYS A 109 -2.21 15.10 -9.82
N TYR A 110 -3.36 14.79 -9.21
CA TYR A 110 -3.85 13.42 -9.04
C TYR A 110 -5.17 13.17 -9.78
N SER A 111 -5.96 14.21 -10.05
CA SER A 111 -7.24 14.12 -10.77
C SER A 111 -7.11 13.55 -12.18
N SER A 112 -5.98 13.79 -12.86
CA SER A 112 -5.72 13.26 -14.20
C SER A 112 -5.34 11.77 -14.24
N ARG A 113 -5.09 11.15 -13.08
CA ARG A 113 -4.72 9.73 -12.98
C ARG A 113 -5.98 8.90 -12.79
N LYS A 114 -6.02 7.70 -13.38
CA LYS A 114 -7.15 6.78 -13.17
C LYS A 114 -7.31 6.45 -11.69
N ILE A 115 -8.41 6.88 -11.10
CA ILE A 115 -8.78 6.60 -9.71
C ILE A 115 -9.41 5.20 -9.64
N VAL A 116 -8.78 4.31 -8.88
CA VAL A 116 -9.30 2.96 -8.61
C VAL A 116 -10.23 2.98 -7.41
N ARG A 117 -9.86 3.72 -6.36
CA ARG A 117 -10.65 3.85 -5.13
C ARG A 117 -10.55 5.26 -4.58
N ALA A 118 -11.64 5.72 -3.97
CA ALA A 118 -11.70 6.99 -3.27
C ALA A 118 -12.36 6.81 -1.89
N ALA A 119 -11.85 7.50 -0.88
CA ALA A 119 -12.49 7.55 0.43
C ALA A 119 -12.34 8.94 1.06
N LEU A 120 -13.47 9.53 1.46
CA LEU A 120 -13.53 10.81 2.14
C LEU A 120 -13.54 10.60 3.65
N GLY A 121 -12.51 11.09 4.33
CA GLY A 121 -12.47 11.27 5.77
C GLY A 121 -13.27 12.50 6.19
N VAL A 122 -14.25 12.33 7.06
CA VAL A 122 -15.05 13.42 7.64
C VAL A 122 -15.29 13.19 9.12
N TYR A 123 -15.09 14.23 9.93
CA TYR A 123 -15.40 14.20 11.34
C TYR A 123 -16.85 14.64 11.57
N LEU A 124 -17.64 13.82 12.24
CA LEU A 124 -18.95 14.19 12.73
C LEU A 124 -18.82 14.61 14.19
N LYS A 125 -19.22 15.86 14.49
CA LYS A 125 -19.18 16.42 15.84
C LYS A 125 -20.60 16.48 16.39
N ILE A 126 -20.79 15.96 17.59
CA ILE A 126 -22.01 16.12 18.38
C ILE A 126 -21.67 16.81 19.70
N GLY A 127 -22.59 17.62 20.23
CA GLY A 127 -22.36 18.42 21.43
C GLY A 127 -22.29 17.59 22.72
N ALA A 128 -23.11 16.54 22.82
CA ALA A 128 -23.10 15.56 23.91
C ALA A 128 -23.25 14.16 23.33
N GLU A 129 -22.70 13.16 24.01
CA GLU A 129 -22.90 11.76 23.62
C GLU A 129 -24.37 11.36 23.81
N PHE A 130 -24.89 10.58 22.87
CA PHE A 130 -26.24 10.03 22.96
C PHE A 130 -26.20 8.68 23.68
N GLU A 131 -27.04 8.52 24.71
CA GLU A 131 -27.23 7.24 25.39
C GLU A 131 -27.76 6.17 24.43
N ILE A 132 -28.59 6.58 23.48
CA ILE A 132 -29.12 5.74 22.39
C ILE A 132 -28.58 6.27 21.07
N PRO A 133 -27.86 5.46 20.26
CA PRO A 133 -27.34 5.90 18.97
C PRO A 133 -28.46 6.45 18.07
N VAL A 134 -28.25 7.63 17.50
CA VAL A 134 -29.23 8.30 16.63
C VAL A 134 -28.95 7.99 15.17
N GLU A 135 -30.02 7.86 14.39
CA GLU A 135 -29.91 7.65 12.95
C GLU A 135 -29.56 8.96 12.24
N VAL A 136 -28.51 8.94 11.42
CA VAL A 136 -28.04 10.09 10.64
C VAL A 136 -27.88 9.69 9.20
N ASN A 137 -28.56 10.40 8.31
CA ASN A 137 -28.38 10.28 6.86
C ASN A 137 -27.24 11.20 6.42
N ILE A 138 -26.28 10.60 5.71
CA ILE A 138 -25.09 11.26 5.20
C ILE A 138 -25.16 11.28 3.68
N GLU A 139 -25.12 12.47 3.10
CA GLU A 139 -24.90 12.69 1.68
C GLU A 139 -23.51 13.30 1.45
N VAL A 140 -22.76 12.76 0.50
CA VAL A 140 -21.59 13.44 -0.08
C VAL A 140 -22.00 13.97 -1.44
N LYS A 141 -21.89 15.27 -1.65
CA LYS A 141 -22.30 15.93 -2.89
C LYS A 141 -21.17 16.76 -3.47
N GLU A 142 -21.23 16.97 -4.77
CA GLU A 142 -20.46 17.99 -5.45
C GLU A 142 -20.94 19.39 -5.04
N ARG A 143 -19.97 20.29 -4.97
CA ARG A 143 -20.21 21.73 -5.04
C ARG A 143 -19.68 22.23 -6.38
N LEU A 144 -20.45 23.04 -7.07
CA LEU A 144 -20.07 23.64 -8.34
C LEU A 144 -19.50 25.06 -8.14
N MET A 145 -18.81 25.59 -9.14
CA MET A 145 -18.17 26.91 -9.11
C MET A 145 -19.15 28.06 -8.86
N ASP A 146 -20.42 27.91 -9.27
CA ASP A 146 -21.49 28.88 -9.04
C ASP A 146 -22.10 28.80 -7.63
N GLY A 147 -21.63 27.87 -6.80
CA GLY A 147 -22.14 27.63 -5.46
C GLY A 147 -23.35 26.71 -5.38
N SER A 148 -23.84 26.15 -6.49
CA SER A 148 -24.89 25.15 -6.45
C SER A 148 -24.37 23.76 -6.07
N PHE A 149 -25.30 22.83 -5.78
CA PHE A 149 -24.97 21.43 -5.57
C PHE A 149 -24.99 20.70 -6.92
N GLY A 150 -23.96 19.89 -7.17
CA GLY A 150 -23.93 18.96 -8.30
C GLY A 150 -24.46 17.58 -7.90
N ASP A 151 -23.84 16.53 -8.45
CA ASP A 151 -24.27 15.15 -8.23
C ASP A 151 -24.05 14.69 -6.78
N THR A 152 -24.89 13.75 -6.33
CA THR A 152 -24.67 13.00 -5.08
C THR A 152 -23.73 11.83 -5.35
N LEU A 153 -22.57 11.83 -4.71
CA LEU A 153 -21.51 10.82 -4.88
C LEU A 153 -21.71 9.62 -3.96
N LEU A 154 -22.35 9.83 -2.82
CA LEU A 154 -22.63 8.82 -1.82
C LEU A 154 -23.84 9.24 -0.99
N GLU A 155 -24.71 8.29 -0.70
CA GLU A 155 -25.73 8.41 0.32
C GLU A 155 -25.62 7.20 1.27
N ARG A 156 -25.62 7.46 2.57
CA ARG A 156 -25.44 6.41 3.58
C ARG A 156 -26.10 6.79 4.90
N THR A 157 -26.85 5.86 5.46
CA THR A 157 -27.36 5.95 6.84
C THR A 157 -26.38 5.33 7.83
N ILE A 158 -26.18 5.98 8.97
CA ILE A 158 -25.40 5.46 10.09
C ILE A 158 -26.14 5.66 11.41
N TYR A 159 -25.71 4.94 12.45
CA TYR A 159 -26.12 5.17 13.83
C TYR A 159 -24.96 5.78 14.61
N LEU A 160 -25.16 6.98 15.15
CA LEU A 160 -24.12 7.78 15.79
C LEU A 160 -24.43 7.96 17.28
N ALA A 161 -23.51 7.55 18.15
CA ALA A 161 -23.62 7.76 19.60
C ALA A 161 -22.66 8.83 20.14
N LYS A 162 -21.52 9.01 19.46
CA LYS A 162 -20.45 9.92 19.87
C LYS A 162 -19.75 10.54 18.66
N SER A 163 -19.07 11.66 18.87
CA SER A 163 -18.29 12.31 17.83
C SER A 163 -17.23 11.34 17.27
N THR A 164 -17.11 11.27 15.95
CA THR A 164 -16.28 10.23 15.30
C THR A 164 -15.78 10.66 13.94
N MET A 165 -14.61 10.15 13.56
CA MET A 165 -14.09 10.24 12.20
C MET A 165 -14.63 9.08 11.36
N LEU A 166 -15.32 9.40 10.27
CA LEU A 166 -15.82 8.43 9.31
C LEU A 166 -14.95 8.43 8.05
N ARG A 167 -14.74 7.23 7.49
CA ARG A 167 -14.23 7.07 6.12
C ARG A 167 -15.38 6.63 5.22
N LEU A 168 -15.84 7.57 4.41
CA LEU A 168 -16.90 7.40 3.43
C LEU A 168 -16.29 6.92 2.12
N ARG A 169 -16.46 5.65 1.78
CA ARG A 169 -15.98 5.08 0.51
C ARG A 169 -16.82 5.61 -0.64
N ILE A 170 -16.16 6.23 -1.60
CA ILE A 170 -16.77 6.76 -2.83
C ILE A 170 -16.29 5.87 -3.98
N ASN A 171 -17.17 5.58 -4.92
CA ASN A 171 -16.79 4.82 -6.10
C ASN A 171 -15.72 5.60 -6.91
N GLY A 172 -14.64 4.91 -7.33
CA GLY A 172 -13.51 5.54 -8.02
C GLY A 172 -13.92 6.20 -9.34
N ASP A 173 -14.76 5.55 -10.14
CA ASP A 173 -15.24 6.07 -11.43
C ASP A 173 -16.16 7.28 -11.22
N VAL A 174 -17.00 7.25 -10.19
CA VAL A 174 -17.84 8.40 -9.82
C VAL A 174 -16.98 9.59 -9.42
N MET A 175 -15.98 9.39 -8.56
CA MET A 175 -15.04 10.44 -8.15
C MET A 175 -14.25 10.99 -9.35
N GLN A 176 -13.82 10.10 -10.25
CA GLN A 176 -13.12 10.45 -11.48
C GLN A 176 -13.99 11.32 -12.39
N SER A 177 -15.27 10.96 -12.54
CA SER A 177 -16.25 11.72 -13.32
C SER A 177 -16.42 13.13 -12.75
N SER A 178 -16.58 13.27 -11.43
CA SER A 178 -16.66 14.56 -10.75
C SER A 178 -15.44 15.45 -11.04
N PHE A 179 -14.23 14.89 -10.94
CA PHE A 179 -13.00 15.64 -11.19
C PHE A 179 -12.77 16.04 -12.65
N ASN A 180 -13.43 15.38 -13.60
CA ASN A 180 -13.34 15.72 -15.01
C ASN A 180 -14.31 16.84 -15.42
N LYS A 181 -15.18 17.31 -14.53
CA LYS A 181 -16.09 18.44 -14.78
C LYS A 181 -15.35 19.76 -14.62
N ASP A 182 -15.50 20.64 -15.60
CA ASP A 182 -14.86 21.97 -15.59
C ASP A 182 -15.36 22.89 -14.46
N ASP A 183 -16.59 22.65 -13.99
CA ASP A 183 -17.25 23.43 -12.95
C ASP A 183 -17.20 22.76 -11.57
N PHE A 184 -16.48 21.65 -11.42
CA PHE A 184 -16.28 21.02 -10.11
C PHE A 184 -15.47 21.94 -9.19
N TYR A 185 -16.07 22.35 -8.07
CA TYR A 185 -15.43 23.24 -7.11
C TYR A 185 -14.92 22.52 -5.86
N GLY A 186 -15.58 21.44 -5.44
CA GLY A 186 -15.19 20.67 -4.27
C GLY A 186 -16.28 19.71 -3.80
N LEU A 187 -16.08 19.13 -2.62
CA LEU A 187 -17.07 18.25 -1.99
C LEU A 187 -17.69 18.89 -0.77
N THR A 188 -18.96 18.60 -0.54
CA THR A 188 -19.69 18.97 0.67
C THR A 188 -20.33 17.72 1.28
N VAL A 189 -20.34 17.65 2.61
CA VAL A 189 -20.97 16.56 3.34
C VAL A 189 -22.19 17.10 4.07
N ILE A 190 -23.32 16.44 3.90
CA ILE A 190 -24.57 16.80 4.59
C ILE A 190 -24.91 15.63 5.50
N ALA A 191 -24.70 15.81 6.80
CA ALA A 191 -25.03 14.86 7.86
C ALA A 191 -25.98 15.54 8.83
N LYS A 192 -27.25 15.66 8.44
CA LYS A 192 -28.24 16.43 9.21
C LYS A 192 -28.79 15.63 10.38
N TYR A 193 -28.77 16.23 11.56
CA TYR A 193 -29.46 15.76 12.75
C TYR A 193 -30.01 16.96 13.50
N ASP A 194 -31.29 16.92 13.85
CA ASP A 194 -32.00 18.02 14.54
C ASP A 194 -31.84 19.40 13.84
N GLY A 195 -31.84 19.40 12.50
CA GLY A 195 -31.67 20.61 11.70
C GLY A 195 -30.23 21.12 11.56
N GLU A 196 -29.27 20.59 12.32
CA GLU A 196 -27.85 20.94 12.25
C GLU A 196 -27.06 19.96 11.37
N ASN A 197 -26.05 20.47 10.66
CA ASN A 197 -25.11 19.63 9.94
C ASN A 197 -23.97 19.21 10.89
N LEU A 198 -23.93 17.93 11.24
CA LEU A 198 -22.91 17.38 12.15
C LEU A 198 -21.53 17.29 11.51
N ALA A 199 -21.43 17.34 10.18
CA ALA A 199 -20.16 17.22 9.46
C ALA A 199 -19.31 18.48 9.62
N VAL A 200 -18.12 18.32 10.19
CA VAL A 200 -17.16 19.42 10.35
C VAL A 200 -16.49 19.73 9.03
N HIS A 201 -16.78 20.92 8.49
CA HIS A 201 -16.14 21.44 7.29
C HIS A 201 -14.95 22.35 7.63
N PRO A 202 -14.02 22.56 6.68
CA PRO A 202 -12.92 23.50 6.86
C PRO A 202 -13.35 24.92 7.27
N GLN A 203 -14.55 25.36 6.85
CA GLN A 203 -15.15 26.65 7.23
C GLN A 203 -15.59 26.71 8.70
N SER A 204 -16.00 25.58 9.27
CA SER A 204 -16.65 25.53 10.59
C SER A 204 -15.66 25.50 11.75
N PHE A 205 -14.40 25.13 11.51
CA PHE A 205 -13.41 24.97 12.57
C PHE A 205 -11.98 25.27 12.07
N HIS A 206 -11.47 26.45 12.40
CA HIS A 206 -10.08 26.79 12.08
C HIS A 206 -9.11 26.03 13.00
N ASN A 207 -8.11 25.37 12.40
CA ASN A 207 -6.88 24.87 13.04
C ASN A 207 -6.92 23.60 13.89
N ASN A 208 -7.93 22.73 13.79
CA ASN A 208 -7.84 21.38 14.36
C ASN A 208 -7.54 20.31 13.29
N LYS A 209 -6.30 19.80 13.30
CA LYS A 209 -5.85 18.75 12.36
C LYS A 209 -6.59 17.42 12.58
N ASP A 210 -7.05 17.15 13.80
CA ASP A 210 -7.70 15.88 14.16
C ASP A 210 -9.15 15.78 13.63
N THR A 211 -9.74 16.92 13.25
CA THR A 211 -11.10 17.01 12.68
C THR A 211 -11.10 17.41 11.21
N SER A 212 -9.93 17.59 10.61
CA SER A 212 -9.81 18.03 9.22
C SER A 212 -10.32 16.96 8.25
N MET A 213 -11.11 17.36 7.26
CA MET A 213 -11.49 16.46 6.17
C MET A 213 -10.25 16.09 5.34
N PHE A 214 -10.22 14.87 4.80
CA PHE A 214 -9.17 14.43 3.89
C PHE A 214 -9.73 13.46 2.85
N LEU A 215 -9.15 13.44 1.66
CA LEU A 215 -9.51 12.50 0.60
C LEU A 215 -8.37 11.54 0.38
N VAL A 216 -8.65 10.24 0.46
CA VAL A 216 -7.71 9.19 0.08
C VAL A 216 -8.06 8.74 -1.33
N LEU A 217 -7.07 8.77 -2.23
CA LEU A 217 -7.20 8.28 -3.60
C LEU A 217 -6.18 7.17 -3.82
N ASP A 218 -6.64 6.05 -4.36
CA ASP A 218 -5.76 5.05 -4.94
C ASP A 218 -5.77 5.25 -6.45
N THR A 219 -4.62 5.66 -7.00
CA THR A 219 -4.50 6.00 -8.41
C THR A 219 -3.56 5.05 -9.13
N ILE A 220 -3.86 4.73 -10.39
CA ILE A 220 -2.91 4.02 -11.26
C ILE A 220 -1.87 5.03 -11.72
N VAL A 221 -0.60 4.70 -11.48
CA VAL A 221 0.51 5.56 -11.93
C VAL A 221 0.73 5.35 -13.43
N GLY A 222 0.07 6.19 -14.24
CA GLY A 222 0.37 6.33 -15.66
C GLY A 222 1.65 7.15 -15.86
N GLY A 223 2.71 6.50 -16.37
CA GLY A 223 3.91 7.09 -16.98
C GLY A 223 4.34 8.51 -16.57
N HIS A 224 5.07 8.65 -15.47
CA HIS A 224 6.12 9.68 -15.34
C HIS A 224 7.21 9.20 -14.39
N ARG A 225 8.39 8.90 -14.96
CA ARG A 225 9.55 8.19 -14.36
C ARG A 225 9.15 6.93 -13.58
N SER A 226 9.28 5.77 -14.24
CA SER A 226 9.37 4.48 -13.53
C SER A 226 10.39 4.64 -12.41
N LYS A 227 9.91 4.61 -11.16
CA LYS A 227 10.75 4.37 -9.99
C LYS A 227 11.37 3.01 -10.27
N ARG A 228 12.61 2.97 -10.80
CA ARG A 228 13.29 1.79 -11.38
C ARG A 228 12.56 0.52 -10.94
N SER A 229 11.54 0.09 -11.69
CA SER A 229 10.82 -1.10 -11.26
C SER A 229 11.84 -2.20 -11.37
N TYR A 230 12.14 -2.88 -10.27
CA TYR A 230 12.93 -4.09 -10.35
C TYR A 230 12.20 -4.98 -11.35
N GLY A 231 12.80 -5.23 -12.52
CA GLY A 231 12.16 -6.04 -13.55
C GLY A 231 11.86 -7.41 -12.96
N LEU A 232 10.60 -7.67 -12.64
CA LEU A 232 10.14 -8.95 -12.12
C LEU A 232 10.07 -9.93 -13.28
N CYS A 233 10.71 -11.08 -13.13
CA CYS A 233 10.53 -12.16 -14.10
C CYS A 233 9.19 -12.85 -13.86
N ARG A 234 8.20 -12.46 -14.66
CA ARG A 234 6.83 -12.99 -14.57
C ARG A 234 6.71 -14.30 -15.35
N THR A 235 7.41 -14.42 -16.47
CA THR A 235 7.35 -15.57 -17.37
C THR A 235 8.44 -16.61 -17.06
N ALA A 236 8.18 -17.87 -17.43
CA ALA A 236 9.17 -18.95 -17.30
C ALA A 236 10.44 -18.68 -18.12
N GLU A 237 10.28 -18.06 -19.29
CA GLU A 237 11.39 -17.70 -20.18
C GLU A 237 12.29 -16.63 -19.56
N GLU A 238 11.72 -15.60 -18.94
CA GLU A 238 12.48 -14.57 -18.23
C GLU A 238 13.28 -15.16 -17.06
N LYS A 239 12.69 -16.12 -16.33
CA LYS A 239 13.34 -16.82 -15.20
C LYS A 239 14.56 -17.66 -15.63
N GLN A 240 14.70 -17.98 -16.92
CA GLN A 240 15.79 -18.80 -17.47
C GLN A 240 16.92 -17.97 -18.11
N LYS A 241 16.72 -16.67 -18.35
CA LYS A 241 17.67 -15.81 -19.09
C LYS A 241 18.84 -15.26 -18.26
N GLY A 242 18.91 -15.55 -16.95
CA GLY A 242 19.98 -15.09 -16.06
C GLY A 242 19.46 -14.78 -14.64
N CYS A 243 20.25 -14.05 -13.84
CA CYS A 243 19.81 -13.56 -12.52
C CYS A 243 18.64 -12.58 -12.66
N CYS A 244 17.56 -12.84 -11.92
CA CYS A 244 16.35 -12.04 -11.97
C CYS A 244 15.62 -11.95 -10.63
N LEU A 245 14.85 -10.87 -10.44
CA LEU A 245 13.95 -10.72 -9.31
C LEU A 245 12.69 -11.58 -9.49
N GLN A 246 12.37 -12.35 -8.45
CA GLN A 246 11.20 -13.22 -8.36
C GLN A 246 10.43 -12.93 -7.07
N ASP A 247 9.18 -13.38 -7.01
CA ASP A 247 8.35 -13.22 -5.82
C ASP A 247 8.84 -14.09 -4.66
N MET A 248 8.83 -13.51 -3.47
CA MET A 248 9.07 -14.20 -2.20
C MET A 248 8.10 -13.63 -1.18
N LEU A 249 6.91 -14.22 -1.14
CA LEU A 249 5.90 -13.90 -0.15
C LEU A 249 6.35 -14.41 1.23
N VAL A 250 6.24 -13.53 2.20
CA VAL A 250 6.53 -13.77 3.61
C VAL A 250 5.25 -13.53 4.39
N ASP A 251 4.86 -14.49 5.23
CA ASP A 251 3.76 -14.34 6.18
C ASP A 251 4.35 -14.06 7.57
N PHE A 252 4.05 -12.91 8.16
CA PHE A 252 4.62 -12.51 9.44
C PHE A 252 4.20 -13.45 10.58
N LYS A 253 3.03 -14.07 10.47
CA LYS A 253 2.59 -15.08 11.44
C LYS A 253 3.47 -16.32 11.37
N GLU A 254 3.77 -16.80 10.16
CA GLU A 254 4.66 -17.95 9.97
C GLU A 254 6.10 -17.68 10.43
N LEU A 255 6.51 -16.41 10.43
CA LEU A 255 7.80 -15.99 10.97
C LEU A 255 7.84 -15.86 12.50
N GLY A 256 6.71 -16.06 13.21
CA GLY A 256 6.59 -15.85 14.65
C GLY A 256 6.53 -14.37 15.04
N PHE A 257 6.16 -13.49 14.12
CA PHE A 257 6.01 -12.04 14.33
C PHE A 257 4.53 -11.71 14.51
N ASP A 258 3.86 -12.38 15.46
CA ASP A 258 2.43 -12.23 15.73
C ASP A 258 2.02 -10.80 16.18
N PHE A 259 3.01 -10.00 16.60
CA PHE A 259 2.84 -8.59 16.93
C PHE A 259 2.64 -7.68 15.71
N VAL A 260 2.92 -8.17 14.49
CA VAL A 260 2.66 -7.45 13.24
C VAL A 260 1.21 -7.66 12.83
N LEU A 261 0.36 -6.68 13.13
CA LEU A 261 -1.08 -6.77 12.86
C LEU A 261 -1.43 -6.63 11.38
N ALA A 262 -0.70 -5.79 10.65
CA ALA A 262 -0.82 -5.61 9.21
C ALA A 262 0.47 -5.03 8.60
N PRO A 263 0.77 -5.33 7.33
CA PRO A 263 0.10 -6.33 6.50
C PRO A 263 0.40 -7.75 7.01
N ARG A 264 -0.47 -8.72 6.75
CA ARG A 264 -0.24 -10.12 7.17
C ARG A 264 0.83 -10.80 6.32
N ARG A 265 0.85 -10.47 5.02
CA ARG A 265 1.82 -10.96 4.06
C ARG A 265 2.53 -9.80 3.38
N TYR A 266 3.78 -10.01 3.02
CA TYR A 266 4.60 -9.05 2.30
C TYR A 266 5.46 -9.76 1.27
N ASN A 267 5.45 -9.27 0.03
CA ASN A 267 6.37 -9.75 -0.99
C ASN A 267 7.72 -9.06 -0.83
N ALA A 268 8.66 -9.73 -0.16
CA ALA A 268 10.00 -9.22 0.03
C ALA A 268 10.89 -9.35 -1.23
N TYR A 269 10.37 -10.06 -2.24
CA TYR A 269 11.06 -10.47 -3.45
C TYR A 269 12.37 -11.21 -3.19
N ILE A 270 12.94 -11.86 -4.21
CA ILE A 270 14.23 -12.53 -4.11
C ILE A 270 14.91 -12.58 -5.46
N CYS A 271 16.21 -12.33 -5.51
CA CYS A 271 16.99 -12.49 -6.75
C CYS A 271 17.37 -13.97 -6.92
N ARG A 272 17.13 -14.54 -8.10
CA ARG A 272 17.46 -15.92 -8.47
C ARG A 272 18.04 -15.98 -9.87
N GLY A 273 19.12 -16.75 -10.04
CA GLY A 273 19.76 -17.04 -11.33
C GLY A 273 21.21 -16.58 -11.36
N GLU A 274 21.89 -16.87 -12.46
CA GLU A 274 23.33 -16.59 -12.61
C GLU A 274 23.57 -15.18 -13.17
N CYS A 275 24.43 -14.40 -12.49
CA CYS A 275 24.91 -13.13 -13.01
C CYS A 275 26.10 -13.38 -13.93
N LYS A 276 25.99 -13.03 -15.20
CA LYS A 276 27.14 -13.01 -16.10
C LYS A 276 27.96 -11.74 -15.85
N PRO A 277 29.31 -11.82 -15.82
CA PRO A 277 30.13 -10.62 -15.82
C PRO A 277 29.87 -9.83 -17.10
N ILE A 278 29.81 -8.51 -17.00
CA ILE A 278 29.64 -7.60 -18.15
C ILE A 278 31.04 -7.32 -18.70
N ASP A 279 31.28 -7.62 -19.98
CA ASP A 279 32.61 -7.62 -20.63
C ASP A 279 33.33 -6.25 -20.66
N HIS A 280 32.73 -5.17 -20.19
CA HIS A 280 33.33 -3.83 -20.21
C HIS A 280 34.27 -3.49 -19.03
N HIS A 281 34.44 -4.39 -18.05
CA HIS A 281 35.36 -4.17 -16.92
C HIS A 281 36.56 -5.13 -16.85
N VAL A 282 36.76 -5.99 -17.86
CA VAL A 282 37.94 -6.86 -17.96
C VAL A 282 38.91 -6.27 -18.99
N SER A 283 39.43 -5.09 -18.69
CA SER A 283 40.56 -4.50 -19.41
C SER A 283 41.26 -3.52 -18.49
N ILE A 284 42.02 -4.05 -17.54
CA ILE A 284 43.24 -3.46 -16.96
C ILE A 284 43.76 -4.54 -16.00
N HIS A 285 44.78 -5.26 -16.45
CA HIS A 285 45.94 -5.76 -15.71
C HIS A 285 46.64 -6.80 -16.59
N ILE A 286 47.43 -6.29 -17.53
CA ILE A 286 48.72 -6.89 -17.90
C ILE A 286 49.77 -6.07 -17.14
#